data_AF-A0A3M1LPU5-F1
#
_entry.id   AF-A0A3M1LPU5-F1
#
_cell.length_a   1.000
_cell.length_b   1.000
_cell.length_c   1.000
_cell.angle_alpha   90.00
_cell.angle_beta   90.00
_cell.angle_gamma   90.00
#
_symmetry.space_group_name_H-M   'P 1'
#
loop_
_entity.id
_entity.type
_entity.pdbx_description
1 polymer ?
#
loop_
_entity_poly.entity_id
_entity_poly.type
_entity_poly.pdbx_seq_one_letter_code
_entity_poly.pdbx_strand_id
1 'polypeptide(L)' 'NTGVAVNVHTGPGEDSLSDLYWGREEAAWRPGEVLRLRDREGELIATFSIPQE' A
#
# COMPACT_ATOMS: atom_id res chain seq x y z
N ASN A 1 20.24 2.92 12.02
CA ASN A 1 19.20 2.67 11.01
C ASN A 1 17.98 2.14 11.75
N THR A 2 17.05 3.00 12.15
CA THR A 2 15.86 2.64 12.93
C THR A 2 14.63 3.12 12.17
N GLY A 3 14.34 2.44 11.06
CA GLY A 3 13.09 2.61 10.34
C GLY A 3 12.01 1.70 10.92
N VAL A 4 10.76 2.17 10.89
CA VAL A 4 9.58 1.34 11.16
C VAL A 4 8.94 1.01 9.83
N ALA A 5 8.50 -0.24 9.67
CA ALA A 5 7.75 -0.69 8.51
C ALA A 5 6.27 -0.89 8.91
N VAL A 6 5.37 -0.54 7.99
CA VAL A 6 3.94 -0.79 8.11
C VAL A 6 3.48 -1.43 6.81
N ASN A 7 2.67 -2.47 6.91
CA ASN A 7 2.02 -3.13 5.79
C ASN A 7 0.62 -2.56 5.61
N VAL A 8 0.22 -2.36 4.37
CA VAL A 8 -1.15 -1.95 4.03
C VAL A 8 -1.79 -3.07 3.23
N HIS A 9 -2.80 -3.68 3.82
CA HIS A 9 -3.61 -4.72 3.23
C HIS A 9 -4.85 -4.08 2.61
N THR A 10 -5.11 -4.42 1.34
CA THR A 10 -6.26 -3.85 0.63
C THR A 10 -7.59 -4.46 1.08
N GLY A 11 -7.56 -5.71 1.53
CA GLY A 11 -8.72 -6.47 1.99
C GLY A 11 -9.21 -6.10 3.41
N PRO A 12 -10.20 -6.84 3.93
CA PRO A 12 -10.70 -6.67 5.28
C PRO A 12 -9.72 -7.16 6.35
N GLY A 13 -9.79 -6.54 7.52
CA GLY A 13 -9.04 -6.89 8.72
C GLY A 13 -9.14 -5.79 9.77
N GLU A 14 -8.41 -5.93 10.87
CA GLU A 14 -8.37 -4.97 11.98
C GLU A 14 -6.99 -4.32 12.06
N ASP A 15 -6.96 -3.00 12.20
CA ASP A 15 -5.73 -2.24 12.25
C ASP A 15 -4.88 -2.59 13.49
N SER A 16 -3.57 -2.65 13.28
CA SER A 16 -2.55 -2.82 14.31
C SER A 16 -1.39 -1.85 14.08
N LEU A 17 -0.39 -1.87 14.98
CA LEU A 17 0.78 -0.99 14.86
C LEU A 17 1.59 -1.18 13.57
N SER A 18 1.62 -2.40 13.03
CA SER A 18 2.41 -2.76 11.86
C SER A 18 1.58 -3.07 10.62
N ASP A 19 0.26 -3.22 10.75
CA ASP A 19 -0.61 -3.70 9.68
C ASP A 19 -1.91 -2.90 9.67
N LEU A 20 -2.21 -2.29 8.53
CA LEU A 20 -3.41 -1.50 8.31
C LEU A 20 -4.28 -2.16 7.24
N TYR A 21 -5.60 -2.05 7.38
CA TYR A 21 -6.56 -2.71 6.50
C TYR A 21 -7.55 -1.71 5.89
N TRP A 22 -7.74 -1.77 4.58
CA TRP A 22 -8.66 -0.86 3.86
C TRP A 22 -10.09 -1.38 3.72
N GLY A 23 -10.36 -2.64 4.08
CA GLY A 23 -11.73 -3.15 4.10
C GLY A 23 -12.36 -3.36 2.72
N ARG A 24 -11.56 -3.45 1.65
CA ARG A 24 -12.10 -3.64 0.30
C ARG A 24 -12.51 -5.10 0.09
N GLU A 25 -13.60 -5.31 -0.64
CA GLU A 25 -14.02 -6.65 -1.07
C GLU A 25 -13.14 -7.19 -2.22
N GLU A 26 -12.56 -6.29 -3.00
CA GLU A 26 -11.69 -6.62 -4.14
C GLU A 26 -10.30 -5.98 -3.99
N ALA A 27 -9.29 -6.70 -4.50
CA ALA A 27 -7.92 -6.22 -4.55
C ALA A 27 -7.85 -4.82 -5.17
N ALA A 28 -7.09 -3.92 -4.53
CA ALA A 28 -6.98 -2.54 -5.04
C ALA A 28 -6.15 -2.44 -6.32
N TRP A 29 -5.31 -3.45 -6.61
CA TRP A 29 -4.37 -3.41 -7.72
C TRP A 29 -4.27 -4.73 -8.47
N ARG A 30 -3.85 -4.65 -9.74
CA ARG A 30 -3.67 -5.77 -10.67
C ARG A 30 -2.23 -5.86 -11.19
N PRO A 31 -1.77 -7.05 -11.63
CA PRO A 31 -0.47 -7.19 -12.29
C PRO A 31 -0.27 -6.19 -13.43
N GLY A 32 0.91 -5.55 -13.48
CA GLY A 32 1.24 -4.53 -14.47
C GLY A 32 0.80 -3.10 -14.12
N GLU A 33 0.09 -2.89 -13.01
CA GLU A 33 -0.24 -1.54 -12.54
C GLU A 33 0.92 -0.87 -11.78
N VAL A 34 0.84 0.45 -11.62
CA VAL A 34 1.85 1.26 -10.95
C VAL A 34 1.24 1.94 -9.72
N LEU A 35 1.74 1.60 -8.53
CA LEU A 35 1.40 2.26 -7.27
C LEU A 35 2.23 3.53 -7.10
N ARG A 36 1.60 4.55 -6.51
CA ARG A 36 2.24 5.84 -6.20
C ARG A 36 1.95 6.22 -4.76
N LEU A 37 2.98 6.27 -3.93
CA LEU A 37 2.89 6.79 -2.57
C LEU A 37 3.04 8.31 -2.62
N ARG A 38 2.06 9.01 -2.06
CA ARG A 38 2.12 10.47 -1.90
C ARG A 38 2.04 10.85 -0.44
N ASP A 39 2.69 11.94 -0.08
CA ASP A 39 2.53 12.52 1.24
C ASP A 39 1.23 13.33 1.36
N ARG A 40 1.07 14.03 2.49
CA ARG A 40 -0.11 14.84 2.78
C ARG A 40 -0.25 16.06 1.86
N GLU A 41 0.86 16.61 1.36
CA GLU A 41 0.86 17.76 0.45
C GLU A 41 0.64 17.32 -1.01
N GLY A 42 0.67 16.01 -1.26
CA GLY A 42 0.46 15.39 -2.56
C GLY A 42 1.77 15.15 -3.33
N GLU A 43 2.93 15.37 -2.69
CA GLU A 43 4.23 15.09 -3.28
C GLU A 43 4.42 13.59 -3.49
N LEU A 44 4.98 13.20 -4.64
CA LEU A 44 5.28 11.80 -4.94
C LEU A 44 6.53 11.34 -4.19
N ILE A 45 6.36 10.45 -3.22
CA ILE A 45 7.45 9.90 -2.39
C ILE A 45 8.06 8.65 -3.02
N ALA A 46 7.22 7.76 -3.55
CA ALA A 46 7.67 6.50 -4.12
C ALA A 46 6.72 6.01 -5.21
N THR A 47 7.28 5.19 -6.11
CA THR A 47 6.53 4.49 -7.16
C THR A 47 6.94 3.03 -7.18
N PHE A 48 5.98 2.13 -7.37
CA PHE A 48 6.22 0.69 -7.47
C PHE A 48 5.39 0.09 -8.60
N SER A 49 6.05 -0.66 -9.49
CA SER A 49 5.37 -1.39 -10.56
C SER A 49 5.09 -2.82 -10.12
N ILE A 50 3.83 -3.23 -10.17
CA ILE A 50 3.44 -4.60 -9.86
C ILE A 50 3.96 -5.51 -10.98
N PRO A 51 4.76 -6.54 -10.66
CA PRO A 51 5.23 -7.50 -11.65
C PRO A 51 4.08 -8.13 -12.45
N GLN A 52 4.33 -8.38 -13.73
CA GLN A 52 3.50 -9.28 -14.54
C GLN A 52 4.05 -10.70 -14.37
N GLU A 53 3.17 -11.69 -14.25
CA GLU A 53 3.54 -13.12 -14.29
C GLU A 53 3.94 -13.57 -15.71
#